data_AF-A0A7Y9HH78-F1
#
_entry.id   AF-A0A7Y9HH78-F1
#
_cell.length_a   1.000
_cell.length_b   1.000
_cell.length_c   1.000
_cell.angle_alpha   90.00
_cell.angle_beta   90.00
_cell.angle_gamma   90.00
#
_symmetry.space_group_name_H-M   'P 1'
#
loop_
_entity.id
_entity.type
_entity.pdbx_description
1 polymer ?
#
loop_
_entity_poly.entity_id
_entity_poly.type
_entity_poly.pdbx_seq_one_letter_code
_entity_poly.pdbx_strand_id
1 'polypeptide(L)'
;MTYPLRGAPLGEAHHAEAIAHHGAGGRHRLRRHRKGAWHRRLLAYREVELVQPPVQNSGETQCLLLVHVRKVIGEVDFRLCDSCAEGVITDMVIEKQFHRSGLGTRALSHLRAQYPGIVWSTTLDRRVTRDLMRRMRVPRQAGGSRCSHADG
;
A
#
# COMPACT_ATOMS: atom_id res chain seq x y z
N MET A 1 73.33 22.40 56.19
CA MET A 1 72.87 21.24 56.99
C MET A 1 71.62 20.66 56.34
N THR A 2 71.50 19.32 56.35
CA THR A 2 70.34 18.47 55.99
C THR A 2 69.82 18.47 54.53
N TYR A 3 70.26 17.45 53.77
CA TYR A 3 69.51 16.70 52.73
C TYR A 3 68.58 15.65 53.41
N PRO A 4 67.92 14.68 52.74
CA PRO A 4 67.44 14.46 51.34
C PRO A 4 65.92 14.03 51.32
N LEU A 5 65.23 13.66 50.23
CA LEU A 5 65.14 12.33 49.56
C LEU A 5 63.97 12.42 48.54
N ARG A 6 64.14 12.12 47.25
CA ARG A 6 64.11 10.81 46.57
C ARG A 6 62.72 10.14 46.52
N GLY A 7 62.16 10.04 45.30
CA GLY A 7 61.02 9.17 44.95
C GLY A 7 60.52 9.35 43.52
N ALA A 8 61.09 8.61 42.56
CA ALA A 8 60.45 8.20 41.29
C ALA A 8 60.09 6.70 41.44
N PRO A 9 59.14 6.08 40.71
CA PRO A 9 59.21 5.82 39.26
C PRO A 9 57.87 6.00 38.49
N LEU A 10 57.87 6.33 37.20
CA LEU A 10 57.76 5.47 35.98
C LEU A 10 56.51 4.56 35.88
N GLY A 11 55.87 4.63 34.71
CA GLY A 11 54.76 3.82 34.21
C GLY A 11 53.89 4.66 33.26
N GLU A 12 54.42 5.04 32.09
CA GLU A 12 54.18 4.38 30.78
C GLU A 12 52.73 4.57 30.29
N ALA A 13 52.56 5.40 29.25
CA ALA A 13 52.18 5.00 27.89
C ALA A 13 50.72 4.49 27.83
N HIS A 14 49.79 5.14 27.11
CA HIS A 14 49.69 5.17 25.65
C HIS A 14 49.08 6.51 25.21
N HIS A 15 49.75 7.33 24.41
CA HIS A 15 49.76 7.29 22.95
C HIS A 15 48.39 7.09 22.29
N ALA A 16 47.97 8.21 21.68
CA ALA A 16 47.35 8.31 20.36
C ALA A 16 45.88 7.83 20.23
N GLU A 17 45.02 8.48 19.45
CA GLU A 17 45.29 9.33 18.30
C GLU A 17 44.10 10.26 18.08
N ALA A 18 44.41 11.51 17.75
CA ALA A 18 43.44 12.46 17.24
C ALA A 18 42.97 12.02 15.86
N ILE A 19 41.65 12.00 15.62
CA ILE A 19 41.11 12.37 14.30
C ILE A 19 39.87 13.24 14.54
N ALA A 20 40.08 14.55 14.55
CA ALA A 20 39.05 15.44 14.04
C ALA A 20 38.86 15.13 12.56
N HIS A 21 37.62 15.07 12.08
CA HIS A 21 37.13 15.98 11.03
C HIS A 21 35.77 15.55 10.46
N HIS A 22 34.99 16.59 10.14
CA HIS A 22 33.86 16.63 9.19
C HIS A 22 32.48 16.16 9.67
N GLY A 23 31.86 17.00 10.51
CA GLY A 23 30.40 17.14 10.52
C GLY A 23 29.90 17.71 9.18
N ALA A 24 29.79 16.85 8.17
CA ALA A 24 29.18 17.18 6.88
C ALA A 24 27.70 16.81 6.91
N GLY A 25 26.85 17.83 6.82
CA GLY A 25 25.40 17.73 6.93
C GLY A 25 24.78 16.61 6.09
N GLY A 26 24.00 15.78 6.78
CA GLY A 26 23.05 14.84 6.18
C GLY A 26 21.93 15.60 5.48
N ARG A 27 22.23 16.10 4.28
CA ARG A 27 21.21 16.52 3.32
C ARG A 27 20.40 15.29 2.98
N HIS A 28 19.22 15.16 3.60
CA HIS A 28 18.17 14.28 3.10
C HIS A 28 17.83 14.75 1.68
N ARG A 29 18.52 14.15 0.69
CA ARG A 29 18.14 14.25 -0.72
C ARG A 29 16.78 13.57 -0.82
N LEU A 30 15.71 14.35 -0.64
CA LEU A 30 14.41 14.02 -1.21
C LEU A 30 14.70 13.70 -2.66
N ARG A 31 14.67 12.41 -3.02
CA ARG A 31 14.76 11.94 -4.40
C ARG A 31 13.76 12.80 -5.16
N ARG A 32 14.25 13.73 -5.99
CA ARG A 32 13.45 14.47 -6.97
C ARG A 32 12.84 13.42 -7.90
N HIS A 33 11.72 12.86 -7.48
CA HIS A 33 10.95 11.94 -8.28
C HIS A 33 10.48 12.77 -9.48
N ARG A 34 10.90 12.37 -10.69
CA ARG A 34 10.61 13.06 -11.95
C ARG A 34 9.16 13.56 -11.98
N LYS A 35 8.94 14.89 -11.91
CA LYS A 35 7.60 15.50 -11.98
C LYS A 35 6.77 14.92 -13.12
N GLY A 36 7.40 14.62 -14.26
CA GLY A 36 6.73 14.02 -15.44
C GLY A 36 6.24 12.57 -15.27
N ALA A 37 6.76 11.79 -14.32
CA ALA A 37 6.23 10.44 -14.02
C ALA A 37 5.01 10.51 -13.11
N TRP A 38 4.98 11.47 -12.18
CA TRP A 38 3.81 11.76 -11.36
C TRP A 38 2.67 12.36 -12.19
N HIS A 39 2.98 13.30 -13.08
CA HIS A 39 1.99 13.90 -13.98
C HIS A 39 1.34 12.83 -14.89
N ARG A 40 2.12 11.95 -15.50
CA ARG A 40 1.56 10.85 -16.32
C ARG A 40 0.71 9.87 -15.51
N ARG A 41 1.09 9.56 -14.27
CA ARG A 41 0.28 8.74 -13.37
C ARG A 41 -1.03 9.42 -12.96
N LEU A 42 -1.00 10.73 -12.76
CA LEU A 42 -2.19 11.53 -12.42
C LEU A 42 -3.16 11.63 -13.62
N LEU A 43 -2.64 11.79 -14.84
CA LEU A 43 -3.46 11.84 -16.04
C LEU A 43 -4.16 10.50 -16.30
N ALA A 44 -3.41 9.39 -16.21
CA ALA A 44 -4.00 8.06 -16.24
C ALA A 44 -5.04 7.87 -15.12
N TYR A 45 -4.78 8.40 -13.91
CA TYR A 45 -5.77 8.34 -12.83
C TYR A 45 -7.08 9.05 -13.19
N ARG A 46 -7.05 10.19 -13.89
CA ARG A 46 -8.27 10.94 -14.28
C ARG A 46 -9.00 10.32 -15.45
N GLU A 47 -8.27 9.80 -16.44
CA GLU A 47 -8.82 9.24 -17.67
C GLU A 47 -9.34 7.80 -17.54
N VAL A 48 -9.08 7.15 -16.40
CA VAL A 48 -9.62 5.81 -16.16
C VAL A 48 -11.11 5.89 -15.86
N GLU A 49 -11.88 5.12 -16.60
CA GLU A 49 -13.29 4.88 -16.38
C GLU A 49 -13.47 3.63 -15.52
N LEU A 50 -14.44 3.66 -14.61
CA LEU A 50 -14.82 2.52 -13.79
C LEU A 50 -16.14 2.00 -14.35
N VAL A 51 -16.12 0.77 -14.85
CA VAL A 51 -17.24 0.17 -15.59
C VAL A 51 -17.60 -1.16 -14.94
N GLN A 52 -18.84 -1.29 -14.48
CA GLN A 52 -19.38 -2.57 -14.06
C GLN A 52 -20.11 -3.21 -15.26
N PRO A 53 -19.59 -4.29 -15.87
CA PRO A 53 -20.30 -4.99 -16.92
C PRO A 53 -21.58 -5.65 -16.38
N PRO A 54 -22.58 -5.88 -17.24
CA PRO A 54 -23.77 -6.63 -16.84
C PRO A 54 -23.37 -8.04 -16.39
N VAL A 55 -23.95 -8.51 -15.30
CA VAL A 55 -23.69 -9.85 -14.74
C VAL A 55 -24.09 -10.89 -15.79
N GLN A 56 -23.11 -11.59 -16.37
CA GLN A 56 -23.36 -12.53 -17.46
C GLN A 56 -23.69 -13.96 -16.98
N ASN A 57 -23.35 -14.30 -15.72
CA ASN A 57 -23.58 -15.62 -15.15
C ASN A 57 -24.22 -15.48 -13.76
N SER A 58 -25.25 -16.29 -13.49
CA SER A 58 -26.06 -16.29 -12.27
C SER A 58 -25.34 -16.87 -11.03
N GLY A 59 -24.01 -16.81 -10.96
CA GLY A 59 -23.17 -17.38 -9.92
C GLY A 59 -22.25 -16.33 -9.26
N GLU A 60 -22.88 -15.39 -8.56
CA GLU A 60 -22.39 -14.57 -7.44
C GLU A 60 -21.17 -13.63 -7.58
N THR A 61 -20.30 -13.73 -8.60
CA THR A 61 -19.13 -12.83 -8.71
C THR A 61 -19.37 -11.68 -9.69
N GLN A 62 -19.35 -10.47 -9.15
CA GLN A 62 -19.39 -9.21 -9.89
C GLN A 62 -17.97 -8.71 -10.14
N CYS A 63 -17.81 -7.91 -11.18
CA CYS A 63 -16.52 -7.33 -11.57
C CYS A 63 -16.66 -5.82 -11.77
N LEU A 64 -15.65 -5.06 -11.38
CA LEU A 64 -15.49 -3.65 -11.71
C LEU A 64 -14.23 -3.48 -12.55
N LEU A 65 -14.39 -3.09 -13.81
CA LEU A 65 -13.30 -2.88 -14.76
C LEU A 65 -12.76 -1.45 -14.65
N LEU A 66 -11.42 -1.33 -14.69
CA LEU A 66 -10.70 -0.07 -14.80
C LEU A 66 -10.25 0.07 -16.26
N VAL A 67 -10.87 0.99 -17.00
CA VAL A 67 -10.64 1.14 -18.44
C VAL A 67 -9.92 2.45 -18.73
N HIS A 68 -8.76 2.40 -19.38
CA HIS A 68 -8.03 3.57 -19.88
C HIS A 68 -7.97 3.52 -21.41
N VAL A 69 -8.52 4.53 -22.08
CA VAL A 69 -8.51 4.64 -23.57
C VAL A 69 -8.92 3.31 -24.24
N ARG A 70 -10.08 2.78 -23.84
CA ARG A 70 -10.68 1.52 -24.33
C ARG A 70 -9.92 0.23 -23.98
N LYS A 71 -8.84 0.30 -23.20
CA LYS A 71 -8.12 -0.87 -22.72
C LYS A 71 -8.45 -1.12 -21.25
N VAL A 72 -8.79 -2.36 -20.89
CA VAL A 72 -8.86 -2.78 -19.48
C VAL A 72 -7.44 -2.81 -18.93
N ILE A 73 -7.18 -2.01 -17.90
CA ILE A 73 -5.88 -1.89 -17.23
C ILE A 73 -5.91 -2.44 -15.80
N GLY A 74 -7.07 -2.91 -15.35
CA GLY A 74 -7.27 -3.51 -14.05
C GLY A 74 -8.72 -3.92 -13.85
N GLU A 75 -8.94 -4.70 -12.80
CA GLU A 75 -10.25 -5.23 -12.42
C GLU A 75 -10.31 -5.44 -10.91
N VAL A 76 -11.53 -5.37 -10.37
CA VAL A 76 -11.83 -5.72 -8.99
C VAL A 76 -13.00 -6.68 -9.01
N ASP A 77 -12.74 -7.89 -8.54
CA ASP A 77 -13.77 -8.91 -8.41
C ASP A 77 -14.32 -8.88 -6.99
N PHE A 78 -15.64 -8.94 -6.89
CA PHE A 78 -16.33 -8.88 -5.62
C PHE A 78 -17.64 -9.65 -5.65
N ARG A 79 -18.11 -10.01 -4.46
CA ARG A 79 -19.43 -10.61 -4.25
C ARG A 79 -20.22 -9.74 -3.30
N LEU A 80 -21.53 -9.67 -3.52
CA LEU A 80 -22.47 -8.96 -2.65
C LEU A 80 -23.48 -9.94 -2.09
N CYS A 81 -23.88 -9.71 -0.84
CA CYS A 81 -25.00 -10.37 -0.22
C CYS A 81 -25.95 -9.28 0.30
N ASP A 82 -27.03 -9.03 -0.44
CA ASP A 82 -28.00 -7.99 -0.09
C ASP A 82 -28.72 -8.33 1.23
N SER A 83 -28.94 -9.62 1.51
CA SER A 83 -29.57 -10.09 2.75
C SER A 83 -28.74 -9.77 4.01
N CYS A 84 -27.41 -9.84 3.92
CA CYS A 84 -26.50 -9.55 5.03
C CYS A 84 -25.97 -8.11 5.01
N ALA A 85 -26.25 -7.35 3.94
CA ALA A 85 -25.59 -6.09 3.63
C ALA A 85 -24.04 -6.20 3.67
N GLU A 86 -23.51 -7.31 3.14
CA GLU A 86 -22.07 -7.60 3.15
C GLU A 86 -21.50 -7.67 1.73
N GLY A 87 -20.27 -7.21 1.58
CA GLY A 87 -19.52 -7.24 0.32
C GLY A 87 -18.13 -7.82 0.54
N VAL A 88 -17.71 -8.75 -0.31
CA VAL A 88 -16.40 -9.39 -0.22
C VAL A 88 -15.61 -9.14 -1.50
N ILE A 89 -14.47 -8.47 -1.39
CA ILE A 89 -13.51 -8.32 -2.50
C ILE A 89 -12.67 -9.58 -2.60
N THR A 90 -12.83 -10.30 -3.71
CA THR A 90 -12.24 -11.62 -3.96
C THR A 90 -10.94 -11.54 -4.75
N ASP A 91 -10.85 -10.63 -5.72
CA ASP A 91 -9.59 -10.31 -6.39
C ASP A 91 -9.47 -8.82 -6.72
N MET A 92 -8.23 -8.37 -6.91
CA MET A 92 -7.92 -7.03 -7.40
C MET A 92 -6.61 -7.06 -8.17
N VAL A 93 -6.68 -6.71 -9.45
CA VAL A 93 -5.53 -6.63 -10.34
C VAL A 93 -5.47 -5.25 -10.97
N ILE A 94 -4.28 -4.67 -11.02
CA ILE A 94 -4.00 -3.42 -11.73
C ILE A 94 -2.67 -3.63 -12.45
N GLU A 95 -2.58 -3.24 -13.72
CA GLU A 95 -1.34 -3.31 -14.48
C GLU A 95 -0.21 -2.57 -13.74
N LYS A 96 0.99 -3.17 -13.76
CA LYS A 96 2.16 -2.72 -12.97
C LYS A 96 2.51 -1.25 -13.18
N GLN A 97 2.34 -0.73 -14.41
CA GLN A 97 2.63 0.66 -14.74
C GLN A 97 1.74 1.67 -14.01
N PHE A 98 0.53 1.26 -13.61
CA PHE A 98 -0.41 2.07 -12.85
C PHE A 98 -0.39 1.75 -11.35
N HIS A 99 0.54 0.92 -10.87
CA HIS A 99 0.73 0.75 -9.43
C HIS A 99 1.10 2.09 -8.78
N ARG A 100 0.56 2.34 -7.58
CA ARG A 100 0.76 3.59 -6.82
C ARG A 100 0.19 4.85 -7.48
N SER A 101 -0.63 4.73 -8.52
CA SER A 101 -1.38 5.85 -9.11
C SER A 101 -2.57 6.31 -8.27
N GLY A 102 -2.96 5.52 -7.27
CA GLY A 102 -4.18 5.72 -6.48
C GLY A 102 -5.41 5.00 -7.05
N LEU A 103 -5.32 4.35 -8.22
CA LEU A 103 -6.47 3.70 -8.87
C LEU A 103 -7.18 2.67 -7.98
N GLY A 104 -6.46 1.87 -7.20
CA GLY A 104 -7.08 0.94 -6.26
C GLY A 104 -7.91 1.65 -5.19
N THR A 105 -7.46 2.82 -4.70
CA THR A 105 -8.24 3.66 -3.78
C THR A 105 -9.50 4.20 -4.47
N ARG A 106 -9.38 4.63 -5.73
CA ARG A 106 -10.51 5.13 -6.52
C ARG A 106 -11.56 4.05 -6.73
N ALA A 107 -11.14 2.85 -7.16
CA ALA A 107 -12.01 1.71 -7.39
C ALA A 107 -12.78 1.34 -6.11
N LEU A 108 -12.10 1.21 -4.97
CA LEU A 108 -12.75 0.90 -3.70
C LEU A 108 -13.69 2.00 -3.20
N SER A 109 -13.32 3.27 -3.40
CA SER A 109 -14.20 4.39 -3.03
C SER A 109 -15.44 4.42 -3.92
N HIS A 110 -15.29 4.09 -5.20
CA HIS A 110 -16.40 3.96 -6.13
C HIS A 110 -17.36 2.85 -5.72
N LEU A 111 -16.85 1.65 -5.41
CA LEU A 111 -17.68 0.55 -4.89
C LEU A 111 -18.47 0.95 -3.64
N ARG A 112 -17.84 1.68 -2.71
CA ARG A 112 -18.53 2.18 -1.50
C ARG A 112 -19.60 3.20 -1.78
N ALA A 113 -19.40 4.06 -2.78
CA ALA A 113 -20.39 5.06 -3.18
C ALA A 113 -21.55 4.42 -3.95
N GLN A 114 -21.27 3.40 -4.76
CA GLN A 114 -22.26 2.68 -5.54
C GLN A 114 -23.14 1.78 -4.67
N TYR A 115 -22.56 1.17 -3.63
CA TYR A 115 -23.25 0.28 -2.69
C TYR A 115 -23.22 0.86 -1.27
N PRO A 116 -23.98 1.95 -1.02
CA PRO A 116 -24.08 2.52 0.32
C PRO A 116 -24.75 1.52 1.27
N GLY A 117 -24.21 1.38 2.47
CA GLY A 117 -24.72 0.44 3.48
C GLY A 117 -24.10 -0.96 3.45
N ILE A 118 -23.32 -1.29 2.42
CA ILE A 118 -22.57 -2.56 2.39
C ILE A 118 -21.33 -2.49 3.27
N VAL A 119 -21.17 -3.49 4.15
CA VAL A 119 -19.96 -3.71 4.95
C VAL A 119 -18.96 -4.52 4.12
N TRP A 120 -17.83 -3.89 3.80
CA TRP A 120 -16.82 -4.47 2.91
C TRP A 120 -15.76 -5.26 3.67
N SER A 121 -15.45 -6.47 3.21
CA SER A 121 -14.32 -7.30 3.63
C SER A 121 -13.53 -7.81 2.41
N THR A 122 -12.42 -8.51 2.63
CA THR A 122 -11.61 -9.06 1.53
C THR A 122 -11.00 -10.42 1.86
N THR A 123 -10.84 -11.27 0.85
CA THR A 123 -10.08 -12.52 0.96
C THR A 123 -8.60 -12.35 0.57
N LEU A 124 -8.22 -11.16 0.09
CA LEU A 124 -6.90 -10.89 -0.47
C LEU A 124 -5.78 -10.96 0.58
N ASP A 125 -4.75 -11.75 0.24
CA ASP A 125 -3.53 -11.88 1.05
C ASP A 125 -2.38 -11.01 0.53
N ARG A 126 -2.28 -10.84 -0.79
CA ARG A 126 -1.09 -10.34 -1.50
C ARG A 126 -0.55 -9.04 -0.88
N ARG A 127 0.77 -8.95 -0.67
CA ARG A 127 1.44 -7.78 -0.04
C ARG A 127 1.04 -6.44 -0.69
N VAL A 128 0.88 -6.42 -2.02
CA VAL A 128 0.55 -5.20 -2.78
C VAL A 128 -0.86 -4.69 -2.44
N THR A 129 -1.85 -5.59 -2.33
CA THR A 129 -3.24 -5.22 -2.03
C THR A 129 -3.47 -5.05 -0.54
N ARG A 130 -2.73 -5.78 0.31
CA ARG A 130 -2.84 -5.72 1.78
C ARG A 130 -2.68 -4.31 2.35
N ASP A 131 -1.71 -3.54 1.86
CA ASP A 131 -1.51 -2.16 2.30
C ASP A 131 -2.69 -1.26 1.93
N LEU A 132 -3.23 -1.42 0.71
CA LEU A 132 -4.42 -0.71 0.26
C LEU A 132 -5.65 -1.07 1.12
N MET A 133 -5.89 -2.36 1.37
CA MET A 133 -7.03 -2.83 2.17
C MET A 133 -6.97 -2.28 3.60
N ARG A 134 -5.79 -2.27 4.22
CA ARG A 134 -5.57 -1.65 5.54
C ARG A 134 -5.86 -0.16 5.52
N ARG A 135 -5.32 0.58 4.55
CA ARG A 135 -5.57 2.03 4.41
C ARG A 135 -7.04 2.36 4.18
N MET A 136 -7.73 1.51 3.43
CA MET A 136 -9.16 1.66 3.15
C MET A 136 -10.05 1.11 4.27
N ARG A 137 -9.49 0.49 5.32
CA ARG A 137 -10.27 -0.17 6.40
C ARG A 137 -11.19 -1.27 5.88
N VAL A 138 -10.70 -2.09 4.95
CA VAL A 138 -11.37 -3.30 4.49
C VAL A 138 -10.75 -4.48 5.24
N PRO A 139 -11.41 -5.01 6.29
CA PRO A 139 -10.88 -6.14 7.05
C PRO A 139 -10.74 -7.38 6.18
N ARG A 140 -9.72 -8.20 6.48
CA ARG A 140 -9.60 -9.53 5.89
C ARG A 140 -10.67 -10.43 6.51
N GLN A 141 -11.41 -11.11 5.67
CA GLN A 141 -12.35 -12.14 6.08
C GLN A 141 -11.55 -13.33 6.64
N ALA A 142 -11.85 -13.76 7.87
CA ALA A 142 -11.28 -14.98 8.41
C ALA A 142 -11.77 -16.16 7.56
N GLY A 143 -10.85 -17.05 7.16
CA GLY A 143 -11.19 -18.17 6.29
C GLY A 143 -12.36 -18.97 6.88
N GLY A 144 -13.47 -19.05 6.13
CA GLY A 144 -14.67 -19.79 6.54
C GLY A 144 -15.90 -18.93 6.83
N SER A 145 -15.80 -17.60 6.97
CA SER A 145 -16.99 -16.76 7.16
C SER A 145 -17.64 -16.38 5.83
N ARG A 146 -18.03 -17.37 5.01
CA ARG A 146 -19.01 -17.08 3.95
C ARG A 146 -20.34 -16.89 4.63
N CYS A 147 -21.06 -15.83 4.29
CA CYS A 147 -22.46 -15.76 4.70
C CYS A 147 -23.18 -16.97 4.09
N SER A 148 -24.14 -17.55 4.80
CA SER A 148 -24.91 -18.72 4.35
C SER A 148 -25.68 -18.50 3.05
N HIS A 149 -25.72 -17.25 2.57
CA HIS A 149 -26.34 -16.82 1.32
C HIS A 149 -25.34 -16.71 0.15
N ALA A 150 -24.04 -16.96 0.38
CA ALA A 150 -22.98 -16.85 -0.63
C ALA A 150 -22.57 -18.20 -1.25
N ASP A 151 -23.48 -19.17 -1.24
CA ASP A 151 -23.39 -20.46 -1.93
C ASP A 151 -24.75 -20.81 -2.59
N GLY A 152 -25.50 -19.81 -3.06
CA GLY A 152 -26.85 -19.97 -3.66
C GLY A 152 -26.84 -20.42 -5.11
#